data_AF-A0A845JY48-F1
#
_entry.id   AF-A0A845JY48-F1
#
_cell.length_a   1.000
_cell.length_b   1.000
_cell.length_c   1.000
_cell.angle_alpha   90.00
_cell.angle_beta   90.00
_cell.angle_gamma   90.00
#
_symmetry.space_group_name_H-M   'P 1'
#
loop_
_entity.id
_entity.type
_entity.pdbx_description
1 polymer ?
#
loop_
_entity_poly.entity_id
_entity_poly.type
_entity_poly.pdbx_seq_one_letter_code
_entity_poly.pdbx_strand_id
1 'polypeptide(L)'
;MAENILILSMTRMGDMIQTTPLIKGLKERSPDSKITLLVTSDFASAVPFIPDVDDSIVLNFKQFVKNEDWEDQSWVKVFRYLEESLEDIKGRNYDLLVNLSHSK
;
A
#
# COMPACT_ATOMS: atom_id res chain seq x y z
N MET A 1 12.53 12.53 13.65
CA MET A 1 11.75 11.28 13.67
C MET A 1 11.25 11.04 12.25
N ALA A 2 10.60 9.90 11.93
CA ALA A 2 10.15 9.67 10.55
C ALA A 2 9.01 10.63 10.20
N GLU A 3 9.17 11.40 9.12
CA GLU A 3 8.20 12.43 8.70
C GLU A 3 7.31 11.93 7.57
N ASN A 4 7.83 11.08 6.68
CA ASN A 4 7.05 10.46 5.62
C ASN A 4 7.11 8.94 5.73
N ILE A 5 5.98 8.32 6.06
CA ILE A 5 5.89 6.91 6.45
C ILE A 5 5.03 6.15 5.44
N LEU A 6 5.56 5.05 4.92
CA LEU A 6 4.82 4.08 4.12
C LEU A 6 4.49 2.86 4.98
N ILE A 7 3.21 2.51 5.05
CA ILE A 7 2.75 1.28 5.69
C ILE A 7 2.24 0.33 4.59
N LEU A 8 2.84 -0.85 4.50
CA LEU A 8 2.49 -1.85 3.50
C LEU A 8 1.52 -2.86 4.12
N SER A 9 0.26 -2.84 3.65
CA SER A 9 -0.84 -3.70 4.07
C SER A 9 -1.54 -4.29 2.85
N MET A 10 -0.95 -5.34 2.29
CA MET A 10 -1.49 -6.07 1.13
C MET A 10 -2.46 -7.20 1.53
N THR A 11 -2.90 -7.22 2.79
CA THR A 11 -3.69 -8.31 3.38
C THR A 11 -5.15 -7.89 3.61
N ARG A 12 -5.94 -8.72 4.30
CA ARG A 12 -7.41 -8.59 4.33
C ARG A 12 -7.85 -7.38 5.17
N MET A 13 -9.08 -6.90 4.96
CA MET A 13 -9.66 -5.79 5.73
C MET A 13 -9.55 -5.94 7.26
N GLY A 14 -9.64 -7.17 7.79
CA GLY A 14 -9.46 -7.42 9.22
C GLY A 14 -8.07 -7.09 9.73
N ASP A 15 -7.04 -7.31 8.91
CA ASP A 15 -5.65 -6.97 9.25
C ASP A 15 -5.45 -5.45 9.19
N MET A 16 -6.09 -4.76 8.23
CA MET A 16 -6.07 -3.30 8.15
C MET A 16 -6.59 -2.63 9.42
N ILE A 17 -7.69 -3.13 10.01
CA ILE A 17 -8.20 -2.61 11.29
C ILE A 17 -7.17 -2.83 12.41
N GLN A 18 -6.51 -3.99 12.42
CA GLN A 18 -5.46 -4.29 13.40
C GLN A 18 -4.21 -3.41 13.24
N THR A 19 -4.05 -2.71 12.12
CA THR A 19 -2.96 -1.72 11.95
C THR A 19 -3.23 -0.39 12.66
N THR A 20 -4.47 -0.10 13.05
CA THR A 20 -4.85 1.20 13.65
C THR A 20 -4.08 1.57 14.93
N PRO A 21 -3.77 0.66 15.87
CA PRO A 21 -2.99 1.04 17.06
C PRO A 21 -1.54 1.40 16.73
N LEU A 22 -0.96 0.79 15.69
CA LEU A 22 0.35 1.16 15.20
C LEU A 22 0.33 2.57 14.60
N ILE A 23 -0.63 2.86 13.73
CA ILE A 23 -0.79 4.19 13.10
C ILE A 23 -0.91 5.26 14.19
N LYS A 24 -1.76 5.01 15.19
CA LYS A 24 -1.92 5.90 16.33
C LYS A 24 -0.60 6.11 17.09
N GLY A 25 0.11 5.03 17.41
CA GLY A 25 1.41 5.12 18.10
C GLY A 25 2.48 5.85 17.29
N LEU A 26 2.45 5.76 15.95
CA LEU A 26 3.34 6.52 15.07
C LEU A 26 3.01 8.02 15.11
N LYS A 27 1.72 8.41 15.03
CA LYS A 27 1.30 9.80 15.18
C LYS A 27 1.59 10.36 16.57
N GLU A 28 1.40 9.58 17.64
CA GLU A 28 1.73 10.02 19.01
C GLU A 28 3.23 10.36 19.15
N ARG A 29 4.10 9.62 18.45
CA ARG A 29 5.54 9.89 18.42
C ARG A 29 5.88 11.04 17.47
N SER A 30 5.27 11.08 16.29
CA SER A 30 5.52 12.07 15.24
C SER A 30 4.19 12.67 14.76
N PRO A 31 3.64 13.67 15.47
CA PRO A 31 2.29 14.19 15.20
C PRO A 31 2.10 14.71 13.77
N ASP A 32 3.15 15.30 13.21
CA ASP A 32 3.14 15.90 11.88
C ASP A 32 3.54 14.92 10.76
N SER A 33 3.80 13.64 11.10
CA SER A 33 4.19 12.65 10.08
C SER A 33 3.06 12.39 9.09
N LYS A 34 3.40 12.31 7.79
CA LYS A 34 2.48 11.87 6.73
C LYS A 34 2.52 10.34 6.65
N ILE A 35 1.36 9.70 6.80
CA ILE A 35 1.21 8.25 6.72
C ILE A 35 0.49 7.87 5.43
N THR A 36 1.17 7.10 4.57
CA THR A 36 0.59 6.52 3.36
C THR A 36 0.36 5.02 3.53
N LEU A 37 -0.84 4.53 3.21
CA LEU A 37 -1.10 3.08 3.15
C LEU A 37 -0.94 2.53 1.72
N LEU A 38 -0.10 1.51 1.56
CA LEU A 38 -0.07 0.71 0.34
C LEU A 38 -0.97 -0.52 0.49
N VAL A 39 -2.01 -0.60 -0.33
CA VAL A 39 -3.04 -1.64 -0.30
C VAL A 39 -3.31 -2.20 -1.69
N THR A 40 -4.00 -3.35 -1.77
CA THR A 40 -4.54 -3.82 -3.05
C THR A 40 -5.91 -3.20 -3.35
N SER A 41 -6.33 -3.21 -4.61
CA SER A 41 -7.64 -2.70 -5.05
C SER A 41 -8.83 -3.30 -4.32
N ASP A 42 -8.69 -4.50 -3.76
CA ASP A 42 -9.71 -5.17 -2.95
C ASP A 42 -10.08 -4.41 -1.67
N PHE A 43 -9.13 -3.64 -1.14
CA PHE A 43 -9.25 -2.98 0.17
C PHE A 43 -9.19 -1.46 0.07
N ALA A 44 -9.07 -0.90 -1.13
CA ALA A 44 -9.02 0.55 -1.36
C ALA A 44 -10.22 1.28 -0.74
N SER A 45 -11.42 0.69 -0.79
CA SER A 45 -12.62 1.30 -0.22
C SER A 45 -12.62 1.35 1.31
N ALA A 46 -11.75 0.58 1.99
CA ALA A 46 -11.64 0.58 3.44
C ALA A 46 -10.71 1.71 3.95
N VAL A 47 -9.78 2.19 3.13
CA VAL A 47 -8.78 3.20 3.51
C VAL A 47 -9.38 4.45 4.15
N PRO A 48 -10.45 5.08 3.60
CA PRO A 48 -10.98 6.32 4.17
C PRO A 48 -11.55 6.18 5.59
N PHE A 49 -11.77 4.94 6.05
CA PHE A 49 -12.28 4.65 7.39
C PHE A 49 -11.15 4.40 8.42
N ILE A 50 -9.89 4.42 7.99
CA ILE A 50 -8.74 4.25 8.88
C ILE A 50 -8.32 5.64 9.39
N PRO A 51 -8.40 5.89 10.71
CA PRO A 51 -7.96 7.15 11.28
C PRO A 51 -6.48 7.40 11.02
N ASP A 52 -6.11 8.68 10.96
CA ASP A 52 -4.71 9.13 10.95
C ASP A 52 -3.89 8.71 9.71
N VAL A 53 -4.56 8.20 8.66
CA VAL A 53 -3.97 7.95 7.34
C VAL A 53 -4.19 9.15 6.45
N ASP A 54 -3.11 9.66 5.86
CA ASP A 54 -3.12 10.88 5.06
C ASP A 54 -3.27 10.59 3.55
N ASP A 55 -2.82 9.41 3.10
CA ASP A 55 -2.77 9.05 1.68
C ASP A 55 -2.83 7.52 1.48
N SER A 56 -3.08 7.08 0.25
CA SER A 56 -2.94 5.66 -0.10
C SER A 56 -2.45 5.41 -1.52
N ILE A 57 -1.74 4.30 -1.68
CA ILE A 57 -1.29 3.76 -2.96
C ILE A 57 -2.03 2.44 -3.16
N VAL A 58 -2.75 2.34 -4.28
CA VAL A 58 -3.59 1.18 -4.60
C VAL A 58 -2.98 0.37 -5.72
N LEU A 59 -2.56 -0.86 -5.41
CA LEU A 59 -2.12 -1.83 -6.41
C LEU A 59 -3.32 -2.64 -6.93
N ASN A 60 -3.63 -2.50 -8.21
CA ASN A 60 -4.74 -3.17 -8.86
C ASN A 60 -4.27 -4.44 -9.57
N PHE A 61 -4.02 -5.52 -8.83
CA PHE A 61 -3.66 -6.80 -9.44
C PHE A 61 -4.83 -7.48 -10.18
N LYS A 62 -6.08 -7.13 -9.83
CA LYS A 62 -7.28 -7.67 -10.46
C LYS A 62 -7.36 -7.40 -11.96
N GLN A 63 -6.73 -6.33 -12.44
CA GLN A 63 -6.66 -6.01 -13.86
C GLN A 63 -5.96 -7.11 -14.71
N PHE A 64 -5.14 -7.94 -14.08
CA PHE A 64 -4.40 -9.01 -14.77
C PHE A 64 -5.10 -10.37 -14.74
N VAL A 65 -6.12 -10.56 -13.88
CA VAL A 65 -6.82 -11.86 -13.72
C VAL A 65 -7.92 -12.07 -14.78
N LYS A 66 -8.42 -10.99 -15.40
CA LYS A 66 -9.61 -11.00 -16.28
C LYS A 66 -9.35 -11.01 -17.79
N ASN A 67 -8.12 -11.13 -18.26
CA ASN A 67 -7.89 -11.23 -19.69
C ASN A 67 -8.08 -12.67 -20.14
N GLU A 68 -8.95 -12.91 -21.12
CA GLU A 68 -9.14 -14.22 -21.76
C GLU A 68 -8.05 -14.45 -22.84
N ASP A 69 -7.48 -13.37 -23.40
CA ASP A 69 -6.41 -13.40 -24.40
C ASP A 69 -5.03 -13.19 -23.75
N TRP A 70 -4.51 -14.25 -23.11
CA TRP A 70 -3.15 -14.32 -22.55
C TRP A 70 -2.06 -14.49 -23.61
N GLU A 71 -2.22 -13.96 -24.83
CA GLU A 71 -1.19 -14.13 -25.86
C GLU A 71 0.07 -13.27 -25.57
N ASP A 72 1.16 -14.02 -25.37
CA ASP A 72 2.60 -13.75 -25.46
C ASP A 72 3.31 -12.63 -24.67
N GLN A 73 2.62 -11.74 -23.92
CA GLN A 73 3.32 -10.71 -23.11
C GLN A 73 2.75 -10.42 -21.71
N SER A 74 1.96 -11.33 -21.14
CA SER A 74 1.27 -11.08 -19.86
C SER A 74 2.22 -10.78 -18.68
N TRP A 75 3.32 -11.53 -18.54
CA TRP A 75 4.30 -11.28 -17.47
C TRP A 75 5.09 -9.98 -17.65
N VAL A 76 5.38 -9.59 -18.89
CA VAL A 76 6.04 -8.31 -19.19
C VAL A 76 5.15 -7.14 -18.77
N LYS A 77 3.83 -7.23 -19.02
CA LYS A 77 2.86 -6.21 -18.58
C LYS A 77 2.80 -6.10 -17.06
N VAL A 78 2.75 -7.23 -16.35
CA VAL A 78 2.76 -7.25 -14.88
C VAL A 78 4.06 -6.65 -14.34
N PHE A 79 5.20 -7.01 -14.93
CA PHE A 79 6.49 -6.48 -14.52
C PHE A 79 6.57 -4.96 -14.73
N ARG A 80 6.19 -4.45 -15.90
CA ARG A 80 6.16 -3.00 -16.16
C ARG A 80 5.23 -2.26 -15.21
N TYR A 81 4.05 -2.81 -14.93
CA TYR A 81 3.13 -2.23 -13.94
C TYR A 81 3.76 -2.14 -12.55
N LEU A 82 4.46 -3.20 -12.11
CA LEU A 82 5.18 -3.20 -10.84
C LEU A 82 6.36 -2.22 -10.85
N GLU A 83 7.11 -2.15 -11.94
CA GLU A 83 8.23 -1.23 -12.12
C GLU A 83 7.76 0.23 -12.03
N GLU A 84 6.74 0.62 -12.80
CA GLU A 84 6.12 1.95 -12.77
C GLU A 84 5.59 2.29 -11.36
N SER A 85 4.91 1.33 -10.72
CA SER A 85 4.41 1.51 -9.34
C SER A 85 5.54 1.71 -8.33
N LEU A 86 6.64 0.96 -8.47
CA LEU A 86 7.80 1.09 -7.60
C LEU A 86 8.55 2.40 -7.84
N GLU A 87 8.63 2.87 -9.08
CA GLU A 87 9.21 4.18 -9.40
C GLU A 87 8.40 5.32 -8.77
N ASP A 88 7.07 5.28 -8.86
CA ASP A 88 6.20 6.25 -8.17
C ASP A 88 6.41 6.22 -6.64
N ILE A 89 6.40 5.03 -6.04
CA ILE A 89 6.62 4.85 -4.59
C ILE A 89 8.00 5.41 -4.17
N LYS A 90 9.05 5.10 -4.93
CA LYS A 90 10.41 5.59 -4.64
C LYS A 90 10.51 7.11 -4.81
N GLY A 91 9.83 7.68 -5.80
CA GLY A 91 9.80 9.12 -6.05
C GLY A 91 9.18 9.94 -4.91
N ARG A 92 8.38 9.31 -4.05
CA ARG A 92 7.74 9.94 -2.87
C ARG A 92 8.66 10.10 -1.66
N ASN A 93 9.88 9.55 -1.67
CA ASN A 93 10.90 9.69 -0.60
C ASN A 93 10.37 9.38 0.81
N TYR A 94 10.07 8.11 1.08
CA TYR A 94 9.68 7.65 2.41
C TYR A 94 10.89 7.44 3.32
N ASP A 95 10.82 7.93 4.55
CA ASP A 95 11.89 7.80 5.56
C ASP A 95 11.75 6.51 6.39
N LEU A 96 10.54 5.93 6.40
CA LEU A 96 10.22 4.70 7.12
C LEU A 96 9.23 3.86 6.31
N LEU A 97 9.57 2.59 6.11
CA LEU A 97 8.68 1.56 5.61
C LEU A 97 8.32 0.59 6.73
N VAL A 98 7.03 0.43 7.01
CA VAL A 98 6.53 -0.60 7.93
C VAL A 98 5.79 -1.66 7.13
N ASN A 99 6.35 -2.87 7.05
CA ASN A 99 5.72 -3.99 6.38
C ASN A 99 4.88 -4.80 7.38
N LEU A 100 3.56 -4.82 7.18
CA LEU A 100 2.60 -5.58 7.98
C LEU A 100 1.98 -6.73 7.19
N SER A 101 2.45 -6.96 5.97
CA SER A 101 1.99 -8.06 5.15
C SER A 101 2.69 -9.34 5.56
N HIS A 102 1.95 -10.22 6.22
CA HIS A 102 2.41 -11.57 6.50
C HIS A 102 2.30 -12.42 5.23
N SER A 103 3.43 -12.81 4.65
CA SER A 103 3.49 -13.95 3.72
C SER A 103 3.69 -15.23 4.52
N LYS A 104 2.93 -16.28 4.21
CA LYS A 104 3.30 -17.65 4.59
C LYS A 104 4.43 -18.15 3.70
#